data_AF-A0A8J7TUQ9-F1
#
_entry.id   AF-A0A8J7TUQ9-F1
#
_cell.length_a   1.000
_cell.length_b   1.000
_cell.length_c   1.000
_cell.angle_alpha   90.00
_cell.angle_beta   90.00
_cell.angle_gamma   90.00
#
_symmetry.space_group_name_H-M   'P 1'
#
loop_
_entity.id
_entity.type
_entity.pdbx_description
1 polymer ?
#
loop_
_entity_poly.entity_id
_entity_poly.type
_entity_poly.pdbx_seq_one_letter_code
_entity_poly.pdbx_strand_id
1 'polypeptide(L)'
;MHHIATDKAIKSGFTEAFQKIFKRAGMNLQYEAKKVLLEGHAGRHAAEYHNYVLRRLQEATDGLQGVEAQGALRTTLDEIRQELLKNPEMVKGAGIP
;
A
#
# COMPACT_ATOMS: atom_id res chain seq x y z
N MET A 1 -6.41 -10.92 -7.53
CA MET A 1 -5.81 -9.58 -7.72
C MET A 1 -5.76 -8.89 -6.36
N HIS A 2 -4.57 -8.57 -5.87
CA HIS A 2 -4.33 -7.95 -4.56
C HIS A 2 -4.09 -6.44 -4.73
N HIS A 3 -4.72 -5.61 -3.91
CA HIS A 3 -4.41 -4.17 -3.82
C HIS A 3 -3.38 -3.98 -2.71
N ILE A 4 -2.24 -3.36 -3.02
CA ILE A 4 -1.21 -3.09 -2.02
C ILE A 4 -1.73 -2.12 -0.94
N ALA A 5 -2.33 -1.01 -1.38
CA ALA A 5 -3.06 -0.08 -0.52
C ALA A 5 -4.58 -0.28 -0.68
N THR A 6 -5.30 -0.48 0.42
CA THR A 6 -6.71 -0.88 0.38
C THR A 6 -7.68 0.30 0.44
N ASP A 7 -8.68 0.29 -0.44
CA ASP A 7 -9.83 1.20 -0.42
C ASP A 7 -11.06 0.62 0.30
N LYS A 8 -10.93 -0.57 0.90
CA LYS A 8 -12.06 -1.33 1.50
C LYS A 8 -11.99 -1.44 3.02
N ALA A 9 -10.87 -1.08 3.63
CA ALA A 9 -10.66 -1.11 5.07
C ALA A 9 -11.16 0.19 5.73
N ILE A 10 -12.43 0.52 5.48
CA ILE A 10 -13.08 1.75 5.94
C ILE A 10 -13.25 1.73 7.47
N LYS A 11 -13.78 0.63 8.03
CA LYS A 11 -14.07 0.52 9.47
C LYS A 11 -12.84 0.65 10.36
N SER A 12 -11.66 0.30 9.86
CA SER A 12 -10.38 0.40 10.59
C SER A 12 -9.61 1.69 10.28
N GLY A 13 -10.14 2.59 9.44
CA GLY A 13 -9.52 3.88 9.11
C GLY A 13 -8.39 3.82 8.07
N PHE A 14 -7.93 2.64 7.66
CA PHE A 14 -6.82 2.51 6.70
C PHE A 14 -7.13 3.15 5.35
N THR A 15 -8.36 3.02 4.86
CA THR A 15 -8.77 3.64 3.60
C THR A 15 -8.60 5.16 3.63
N GLU A 16 -9.01 5.81 4.73
CA GLU A 16 -8.85 7.26 4.88
C GLU A 16 -7.36 7.66 4.95
N ALA A 17 -6.56 6.88 5.68
CA ALA A 17 -5.13 7.12 5.81
C ALA A 17 -4.41 7.03 4.44
N PHE A 18 -4.71 6.01 3.64
CA PHE A 18 -4.18 5.87 2.30
C PHE A 18 -4.66 7.00 1.37
N GLN A 19 -5.95 7.37 1.43
CA GLN A 19 -6.48 8.46 0.61
C GLN A 19 -5.75 9.79 0.87
N LYS A 20 -5.41 10.10 2.12
CA LYS A 20 -4.64 11.31 2.47
C LYS A 20 -3.27 11.32 1.78
N ILE A 21 -2.56 10.20 1.76
CA ILE A 21 -1.25 10.08 1.12
C ILE A 21 -1.37 10.22 -0.40
N PHE A 22 -2.28 9.46 -1.01
CA PHE A 22 -2.50 9.49 -2.46
C PHE A 22 -2.92 10.88 -2.93
N LYS A 23 -3.78 11.58 -2.18
CA LYS A 23 -4.20 12.95 -2.48
C LYS A 23 -3.01 13.93 -2.51
N ARG A 24 -2.06 13.84 -1.56
CA ARG A 24 -0.84 14.69 -1.55
C ARG A 24 0.04 14.45 -2.77
N ALA A 25 0.06 13.21 -3.25
CA ALA A 25 0.75 12.81 -4.48
C ALA A 25 -0.02 13.14 -5.77
N GLY A 26 -1.19 13.79 -5.68
CA GLY A 26 -2.05 14.02 -6.85
C GLY A 26 -2.60 12.74 -7.49
N MET A 27 -2.62 11.64 -6.72
CA MET A 27 -3.01 10.30 -7.18
C MET A 27 -4.38 9.89 -6.63
N ASN A 28 -5.06 9.00 -7.35
CA ASN A 28 -6.32 8.41 -6.89
C ASN A 28 -6.10 6.98 -6.39
N LEU A 29 -6.45 6.73 -5.11
CA LEU A 29 -6.29 5.42 -4.48
C LEU A 29 -6.96 4.27 -5.24
N GLN A 30 -8.16 4.49 -5.78
CA GLN A 30 -8.93 3.43 -6.45
C GLN A 30 -8.30 3.01 -7.79
N TYR A 31 -7.67 3.97 -8.50
CA TYR A 31 -7.10 3.74 -9.83
C TYR A 31 -5.60 3.41 -9.79
N GLU A 32 -4.87 3.97 -8.83
CA GLU A 32 -3.41 3.95 -8.82
C GLU A 32 -2.80 3.15 -7.67
N ALA A 33 -3.60 2.59 -6.76
CA ALA A 33 -3.10 1.55 -5.86
C ALA A 33 -2.67 0.35 -6.71
N LYS A 34 -1.35 0.20 -6.90
CA LYS A 34 -0.77 -0.89 -7.70
C LYS A 34 -1.39 -2.22 -7.30
N LYS A 35 -1.81 -2.96 -8.33
CA LYS A 35 -2.39 -4.29 -8.19
C LYS A 35 -1.32 -5.35 -8.48
N VAL A 36 -1.30 -6.40 -7.67
CA VAL A 36 -0.37 -7.53 -7.82
C VAL A 36 -1.18 -8.82 -7.93
N LEU A 37 -0.82 -9.70 -8.87
CA LEU A 37 -1.34 -11.05 -8.90
C LEU A 37 -0.56 -11.89 -7.90
N LEU A 38 -1.19 -12.26 -6.79
CA LEU A 38 -0.68 -13.24 -5.85
C LEU A 38 -1.54 -14.50 -6.02
N GLU A 39 -0.95 -15.57 -6.53
CA GLU A 39 -1.65 -16.84 -6.72
C GLU A 39 -2.10 -17.42 -5.36
N GLY A 40 -3.30 -18.01 -5.33
CA GLY A 40 -3.85 -18.64 -4.12
C GLY A 40 -4.29 -17.69 -2.99
N HIS A 41 -4.25 -16.36 -3.19
CA HIS A 41 -4.61 -15.41 -2.13
C HIS A 41 -6.11 -15.06 -2.12
N ALA A 42 -6.82 -15.49 -1.07
CA ALA A 42 -8.19 -15.07 -0.74
C ALA A 42 -8.33 -14.86 0.78
N GLY A 43 -8.98 -13.79 1.21
CA GLY A 43 -9.27 -13.54 2.63
C GLY A 43 -9.01 -12.10 3.08
N ARG A 44 -9.29 -11.83 4.37
CA ARG A 44 -8.98 -10.55 5.02
C ARG A 44 -7.48 -10.46 5.28
N HIS A 45 -6.87 -9.33 4.96
CA HIS A 45 -5.46 -9.08 5.28
C HIS A 45 -5.31 -8.73 6.76
N ALA A 46 -4.14 -9.06 7.30
CA ALA A 46 -3.79 -8.72 8.66
C ALA A 46 -3.64 -7.20 8.83
N ALA A 47 -3.95 -6.68 10.01
CA ALA A 47 -3.79 -5.25 10.30
C ALA A 47 -2.30 -4.84 10.22
N GLU A 48 -1.42 -5.76 10.57
CA GLU A 48 0.04 -5.67 10.47
C GLU A 48 0.49 -5.36 9.05
N TYR A 49 -0.10 -6.02 8.05
CA TYR A 49 0.19 -5.73 6.64
C TYR A 49 -0.22 -4.31 6.26
N HIS A 50 -1.43 -3.88 6.66
CA HIS A 50 -1.89 -2.53 6.37
C HIS A 50 -1.05 -1.46 7.07
N ASN A 51 -0.65 -1.70 8.33
CA ASN A 51 0.26 -0.83 9.07
C ASN A 51 1.63 -0.73 8.39
N TYR A 52 2.17 -1.85 7.94
CA TYR A 52 3.43 -1.90 7.21
C TYR A 52 3.39 -1.05 5.94
N VAL A 53 2.38 -1.27 5.09
CA VAL A 53 2.21 -0.49 3.86
C VAL A 53 2.01 0.99 4.20
N LEU A 54 1.16 1.31 5.17
CA LEU A 54 0.89 2.69 5.56
C LEU A 54 2.17 3.41 6.00
N ARG A 55 2.95 2.79 6.90
CA ARG A 55 4.22 3.33 7.39
C ARG A 55 5.20 3.62 6.26
N ARG A 56 5.43 2.63 5.38
CA ARG A 56 6.35 2.76 4.23
C ARG A 56 5.95 3.92 3.32
N LEU A 57 4.67 4.05 2.99
CA LEU A 57 4.18 5.13 2.13
C LEU A 57 4.23 6.50 2.84
N GLN A 58 4.00 6.55 4.16
CA GLN A 58 4.15 7.77 4.94
C GLN A 58 5.60 8.23 4.98
N GLU A 59 6.54 7.35 5.34
CA GLU A 59 7.97 7.63 5.39
C GLU A 59 8.51 8.11 4.02
N ALA A 60 8.12 7.43 2.93
CA ALA A 60 8.58 7.79 1.60
C ALA A 60 8.00 9.12 1.07
N THR A 61 6.85 9.55 1.57
CA THR A 61 6.17 10.79 1.11
C THR A 61 6.23 11.92 2.13
N ASP A 62 6.99 11.75 3.21
CA ASP A 62 7.09 12.76 4.26
C ASP A 62 7.74 14.04 3.74
N GLY A 63 7.14 15.18 4.03
CA GLY A 63 7.55 16.48 3.49
C GLY A 63 7.36 16.68 1.98
N LEU A 64 7.00 15.66 1.20
CA LEU A 64 6.84 15.74 -0.25
C LEU A 64 5.42 16.11 -0.68
N GLN A 65 5.29 16.76 -1.84
CA GLN A 65 4.00 17.08 -2.47
C GLN A 65 4.07 16.96 -4.00
N GLY A 66 2.92 16.90 -4.66
CA GLY A 66 2.81 16.94 -6.12
C GLY A 66 3.63 15.84 -6.80
N VAL A 67 4.41 16.22 -7.82
CA VAL A 67 5.19 15.28 -8.64
C VAL A 67 6.26 14.55 -7.83
N GLU A 68 6.85 15.18 -6.81
CA GLU A 68 7.85 14.54 -5.95
C GLU A 68 7.22 13.43 -5.11
N ALA A 69 6.09 13.73 -4.45
CA ALA A 69 5.33 12.72 -3.71
C ALA A 69 4.80 11.60 -4.63
N GLN A 70 4.37 11.95 -5.85
CA GLN A 70 3.93 10.98 -6.86
C GLN A 70 5.03 9.99 -7.24
N GLY A 71 6.24 10.49 -7.49
CA GLY A 71 7.41 9.68 -7.80
C GLY A 71 7.75 8.73 -6.66
N ALA A 72 7.91 9.28 -5.44
CA ALA A 72 8.22 8.49 -4.26
C ALA A 72 7.15 7.42 -3.99
N LEU A 73 5.87 7.78 -4.07
CA LEU A 73 4.76 6.84 -3.83
C LEU A 73 4.77 5.68 -4.83
N ARG A 74 5.02 5.95 -6.13
CA ARG A 74 5.09 4.91 -7.16
C ARG A 74 6.28 3.98 -6.99
N THR A 75 7.43 4.51 -6.59
CA THR A 75 8.64 3.74 -6.30
C THR A 75 8.40 2.81 -5.12
N THR A 76 7.92 3.33 -3.99
CA THR A 76 7.65 2.51 -2.79
C THR A 76 6.56 1.47 -3.01
N LEU A 77 5.52 1.78 -3.78
CA LEU A 77 4.53 0.77 -4.20
C LEU A 77 5.15 -0.34 -5.07
N ASP A 78 6.20 -0.04 -5.85
CA ASP A 78 6.93 -1.09 -6.59
C ASP A 78 7.78 -1.95 -5.66
N GLU A 79 8.50 -1.34 -4.73
CA GLU A 79 9.31 -2.06 -3.75
C GLU A 79 8.45 -3.06 -2.96
N ILE A 80 7.31 -2.60 -2.44
CA ILE A 80 6.36 -3.46 -1.72
C ILE A 80 5.81 -4.56 -2.65
N ARG A 81 5.58 -4.25 -3.94
CA ARG A 81 5.21 -5.28 -4.92
C ARG A 81 6.29 -6.36 -5.03
N GLN A 82 7.56 -5.99 -5.12
CA GLN A 82 8.66 -6.95 -5.20
C GLN A 82 8.78 -7.80 -3.93
N GLU A 83 8.57 -7.19 -2.76
CA GLU A 83 8.52 -7.90 -1.47
C GLU A 83 7.40 -8.93 -1.45
N LEU A 84 6.19 -8.56 -1.89
CA LEU A 84 5.05 -9.48 -1.98
C LEU A 84 5.27 -10.64 -2.95
N LEU A 85 5.96 -10.41 -4.07
CA LEU A 85 6.29 -11.47 -5.03
C LEU A 85 7.30 -12.46 -4.45
N LYS A 86 8.19 -12.01 -3.56
CA LYS A 86 9.17 -12.86 -2.85
C LYS A 86 8.55 -13.56 -1.65
N ASN A 87 7.66 -12.88 -0.92
CA ASN A 87 6.99 -13.39 0.26
C ASN A 87 5.49 -13.04 0.25
N PRO A 88 4.65 -13.84 -0.44
CA PRO A 88 3.21 -13.59 -0.50
C PRO A 88 2.52 -13.64 0.87
N GLU A 89 3.09 -14.33 1.86
CA GLU A 89 2.52 -14.49 3.20
C GLU A 89 2.52 -13.18 4.03
N MET A 90 3.24 -12.14 3.58
CA MET A 90 3.21 -10.80 4.21
C MET A 90 1.80 -10.24 4.33
N VAL A 91 0.90 -10.56 3.39
CA VAL A 91 -0.51 -10.12 3.43
C VAL A 91 -1.28 -10.69 4.62
N LYS A 92 -0.78 -11.77 5.23
CA LYS A 92 -1.29 -12.40 6.45
C LYS A 92 -0.56 -11.93 7.71
N GLY A 93 0.35 -10.96 7.59
CA GLY A 93 1.16 -10.46 8.70
C GLY A 93 2.44 -11.26 8.96
N ALA A 94 2.72 -12.30 8.18
CA ALA A 94 3.88 -13.17 8.40
C ALA A 94 5.11 -12.69 7.61
N GLY A 95 6.28 -12.69 8.27
CA GLY A 95 7.55 -12.33 7.61
C GLY A 95 7.60 -10.89 7.09
N ILE A 96 6.88 -9.98 7.73
CA ILE A 96 7.03 -8.53 7.53
C ILE A 96 8.37 -8.09 8.16
N PRO A 97 9.24 -7.36 7.43
CA PRO A 97 10.52 -6.86 7.93
C PRO A 97 10.41 -5.86 9.09
#